data_AF-A0A9J6EYJ0-F1
#
_entry.id   AF-A0A9J6EYJ0-F1
#
_cell.length_a   1.000
_cell.length_b   1.000
_cell.length_c   1.000
_cell.angle_alpha   90.00
_cell.angle_beta   90.00
_cell.angle_gamma   90.00
#
_symmetry.space_group_name_H-M   'P 1'
#
loop_
_entity.id
_entity.type
_entity.pdbx_description
1 polymer ?
#
loop_
_entity_poly.entity_id
_entity_poly.type
_entity_poly.pdbx_seq_one_letter_code
_entity_poly.pdbx_strand_id
1 'polypeptide(L)'
;MLKPAQAISIIGQVACTLAVAERELQFEHRNLLEENIKVLPSTSKNHHFLIDGRTCCVKGAGIKVTLIDDNFSRLTYNNEIFLRMRNYNCVYKDKTAQYLTLERIIKNRWDLFHPETNALWLAYLCGHLSDYLTVPNPTGEWQRRLELLAFMQRDLHRVHSADEFVWLYINKIGHGEIFLRNPRILLEQNVADL
;
A
#
# COMPACT_ATOMS: atom_id res chain seq x y z
N MET A 1 18.68 -2.55 11.18
CA MET A 1 18.65 -2.15 9.76
C MET A 1 17.53 -2.92 9.06
N LEU A 2 16.62 -2.21 8.39
CA LEU A 2 15.58 -2.83 7.58
C LEU A 2 16.20 -3.59 6.41
N LYS A 3 15.71 -4.78 6.10
CA LYS A 3 16.12 -5.56 4.93
C LYS A 3 15.09 -5.43 3.79
N PRO A 4 15.49 -5.55 2.52
CA PRO A 4 14.54 -5.50 1.40
C PRO A 4 13.39 -6.52 1.50
N ALA A 5 13.65 -7.70 2.04
CA ALA A 5 12.58 -8.69 2.28
C ALA A 5 11.55 -8.21 3.32
N GLN A 6 11.99 -7.46 4.33
CA GLN A 6 11.10 -6.86 5.32
C GLN A 6 10.29 -5.71 4.69
N ALA A 7 10.87 -4.88 3.82
CA ALA A 7 10.11 -3.84 3.11
C ALA A 7 8.98 -4.41 2.24
N ILE A 8 9.25 -5.49 1.48
CA ILE A 8 8.20 -6.18 0.71
C ILE A 8 7.13 -6.77 1.63
N SER A 9 7.53 -7.31 2.79
CA SER A 9 6.58 -7.81 3.78
C SER A 9 5.74 -6.71 4.42
N ILE A 10 6.33 -5.53 4.69
CA ILE A 10 5.61 -4.35 5.20
C ILE A 10 4.53 -3.94 4.19
N ILE A 11 4.90 -3.68 2.93
CA ILE A 11 3.95 -3.24 1.90
C ILE A 11 2.86 -4.29 1.70
N GLY A 12 3.22 -5.57 1.65
CA GLY A 12 2.24 -6.65 1.48
C GLY A 12 1.23 -6.70 2.63
N GLN A 13 1.69 -6.61 3.89
CA GLN A 13 0.80 -6.63 5.06
C GLN A 13 -0.05 -5.36 5.13
N VAL A 14 0.51 -4.19 4.83
CA VAL A 14 -0.23 -2.91 4.78
C VAL A 14 -1.32 -2.97 3.70
N ALA A 15 -0.95 -3.35 2.47
CA ALA A 15 -1.87 -3.41 1.34
C ALA A 15 -3.01 -4.41 1.59
N CYS A 16 -2.70 -5.61 2.10
CA CYS A 16 -3.74 -6.58 2.42
C CYS A 16 -4.65 -6.11 3.57
N THR A 17 -4.10 -5.43 4.58
CA THR A 17 -4.91 -4.86 5.67
C THR A 17 -5.87 -3.80 5.14
N LEU A 18 -5.38 -2.89 4.29
CA LEU A 18 -6.21 -1.87 3.64
C LEU A 18 -7.26 -2.52 2.72
N ALA A 19 -6.89 -3.51 1.92
CA ALA A 19 -7.82 -4.20 1.01
C ALA A 19 -8.96 -4.89 1.77
N VAL A 20 -8.67 -5.57 2.88
CA VAL A 20 -9.71 -6.12 3.77
C VAL A 20 -10.63 -4.99 4.26
N ALA A 21 -10.06 -3.90 4.76
CA ALA A 21 -10.84 -2.78 5.30
C ALA A 21 -11.65 -2.03 4.22
N GLU A 22 -11.13 -1.91 3.00
CA GLU A 22 -11.86 -1.38 1.84
C GLU A 22 -13.10 -2.22 1.54
N ARG A 23 -12.93 -3.55 1.49
CA ARG A 23 -14.02 -4.48 1.15
C ARG A 23 -15.08 -4.56 2.23
N GLU A 24 -14.69 -4.58 3.50
CA GLU A 24 -15.62 -4.74 4.63
C GLU A 24 -16.26 -3.42 5.06
N LEU A 25 -15.52 -2.30 4.97
CA LEU A 25 -15.90 -1.04 5.63
C LEU A 25 -15.79 0.18 4.71
N GLN A 26 -15.48 0.01 3.42
CA GLN A 26 -15.15 1.14 2.54
C GLN A 26 -14.12 2.08 3.21
N PHE A 27 -13.12 1.48 3.87
CA PHE A 27 -12.19 2.20 4.71
C PHE A 27 -11.14 2.97 3.89
N GLU A 28 -10.82 4.17 4.33
CA GLU A 28 -9.68 4.96 3.89
C GLU A 28 -8.86 5.40 5.09
N HIS A 29 -7.54 5.18 5.10
CA HIS A 29 -6.69 5.63 6.22
C HIS A 29 -6.45 7.13 6.21
N ARG A 30 -6.22 7.68 5.00
CA ARG A 30 -5.97 9.10 4.67
C ARG A 30 -4.75 9.76 5.34
N ASN A 31 -4.11 9.16 6.33
CA ASN A 31 -2.83 9.63 6.89
C ASN A 31 -1.89 8.46 7.21
N LEU A 32 -1.40 7.76 6.19
CA LEU A 32 -0.60 6.55 6.39
C LEU A 32 0.88 6.79 6.10
N LEU A 33 1.47 7.67 6.90
CA LEU A 33 2.91 7.90 6.96
C LEU A 33 3.62 6.76 7.73
N GLU A 34 4.95 6.69 7.65
CA GLU A 34 5.73 5.63 8.31
C GLU A 34 5.55 5.58 9.82
N GLU A 35 5.34 6.72 10.49
CA GLU A 35 5.06 6.79 11.93
C GLU A 35 3.76 6.08 12.31
N ASN A 36 2.84 5.93 11.36
CA ASN A 36 1.54 5.28 11.53
C ASN A 36 1.58 3.79 11.16
N ILE A 37 2.79 3.25 10.94
CA ILE A 37 3.01 1.83 10.64
C ILE A 37 3.91 1.21 11.73
N LYS A 38 3.29 0.44 12.62
CA LYS A 38 4.03 -0.27 13.66
C LYS A 38 4.56 -1.59 13.15
N VAL A 39 5.88 -1.76 13.16
CA VAL A 39 6.56 -3.01 12.78
C VAL A 39 7.12 -3.70 14.03
N LEU A 40 6.66 -4.92 14.29
CA LEU A 40 7.09 -5.72 15.44
C LEU A 40 7.74 -7.04 14.99
N PRO A 41 8.67 -7.61 15.78
CA PRO A 41 9.18 -8.95 15.53
C PRO A 41 8.04 -9.99 15.52
N SER A 42 8.15 -10.99 14.65
CA SER A 42 7.19 -12.09 14.56
C SER A 42 7.88 -13.38 14.14
N THR A 43 7.44 -14.50 14.72
CA THR A 43 7.87 -15.86 14.33
C THR A 43 7.01 -16.44 13.19
N SER A 44 5.95 -15.74 12.78
CA SER A 44 5.05 -16.19 11.72
C SER A 44 5.76 -16.16 10.36
N LYS A 45 5.82 -17.31 9.68
CA LYS A 45 6.46 -17.42 8.35
C LYS A 45 5.63 -16.75 7.25
N ASN A 46 4.31 -16.78 7.37
CA ASN A 46 3.37 -16.16 6.45
C ASN A 46 2.24 -15.48 7.24
N HIS A 47 1.61 -14.49 6.63
CA HIS A 47 0.38 -13.84 7.08
C HIS A 47 -0.68 -14.02 5.99
N HIS A 48 -1.87 -14.47 6.38
CA HIS A 48 -2.97 -14.78 5.46
C HIS A 48 -4.09 -13.76 5.64
N PHE A 49 -4.60 -13.26 4.53
CA PHE A 49 -5.65 -12.25 4.49
C PHE A 49 -6.78 -12.73 3.58
N LEU A 50 -8.02 -12.71 4.09
CA LEU A 50 -9.22 -13.02 3.30
C LEU A 50 -9.81 -11.72 2.78
N ILE A 51 -9.71 -11.49 1.48
CA ILE A 51 -10.16 -10.28 0.79
C ILE A 51 -11.23 -10.70 -0.21
N ASP A 52 -12.48 -10.32 0.06
CA ASP A 52 -13.63 -10.61 -0.83
C ASP A 52 -13.70 -12.10 -1.25
N GLY A 53 -13.61 -12.99 -0.25
CA GLY A 53 -13.64 -14.44 -0.44
C GLY A 53 -12.35 -15.08 -0.99
N ARG A 54 -11.33 -14.29 -1.36
CA ARG A 54 -10.05 -14.78 -1.88
C ARG A 54 -8.94 -14.60 -0.86
N THR A 55 -8.03 -15.58 -0.75
CA THR A 55 -6.93 -15.51 0.22
C THR A 55 -5.65 -15.00 -0.44
N CYS A 56 -5.07 -13.93 0.11
CA CYS A 56 -3.71 -13.49 -0.21
C CYS A 56 -2.74 -13.90 0.92
N CYS A 57 -1.54 -14.39 0.54
CA CYS A 57 -0.53 -14.85 1.48
C CYS A 57 0.75 -14.00 1.36
N VAL A 58 1.12 -13.31 2.44
CA VAL A 58 2.32 -12.47 2.52
C VAL A 58 3.41 -13.17 3.33
N LYS A 59 4.64 -13.22 2.81
CA LYS A 59 5.80 -13.74 3.56
C LYS A 59 6.09 -12.83 4.76
N GLY A 60 6.21 -13.40 5.96
CA GLY A 60 6.33 -12.64 7.20
C GLY A 60 7.68 -11.98 7.41
N ALA A 61 8.76 -12.49 6.81
CA ALA A 61 10.12 -11.90 6.91
C ALA A 61 10.58 -11.57 8.35
N GLY A 62 10.10 -12.32 9.35
CA GLY A 62 10.39 -12.11 10.76
C GLY A 62 9.66 -10.93 11.41
N ILE A 63 8.64 -10.37 10.76
CA ILE A 63 7.91 -9.18 11.21
C ILE A 63 6.39 -9.33 11.11
N LYS A 64 5.67 -8.55 11.93
CA LYS A 64 4.25 -8.30 11.85
C LYS A 64 4.02 -6.80 11.80
N VAL A 65 3.12 -6.36 10.93
CA VAL A 65 2.75 -4.96 10.77
C VAL A 65 1.39 -4.69 11.41
N THR A 66 1.22 -3.51 11.97
CA THR A 66 -0.05 -3.01 12.49
C THR A 66 -0.20 -1.54 12.12
N LEU A 67 -1.32 -1.19 11.48
CA LEU A 67 -1.65 0.21 11.20
C LEU A 67 -2.18 0.86 12.47
N ILE A 68 -1.77 2.09 12.73
CA ILE A 68 -2.20 2.87 13.89
C ILE A 68 -2.62 4.28 13.43
N ASP A 69 -3.21 5.04 14.34
CA ASP A 69 -3.64 6.43 14.12
C ASP A 69 -4.60 6.60 12.93
N ASP A 70 -5.87 6.36 13.22
CA ASP A 70 -6.95 6.51 12.24
C ASP A 70 -7.63 7.88 12.33
N ASN A 71 -6.98 8.89 12.91
CA ASN A 71 -7.56 10.23 13.17
C ASN A 71 -8.02 10.99 11.92
N PHE A 72 -7.57 10.58 10.73
CA PHE A 72 -7.99 11.16 9.46
C PHE A 72 -8.87 10.23 8.62
N SER A 73 -9.17 9.05 9.15
CA SER A 73 -9.82 7.99 8.39
C SER A 73 -11.29 8.28 8.05
N ARG A 74 -11.78 7.51 7.09
CA ARG A 74 -13.18 7.41 6.71
C ARG A 74 -13.58 5.95 6.62
N LEU A 75 -14.76 5.59 7.12
CA LEU A 75 -15.34 4.26 6.93
C LEU A 75 -16.86 4.30 6.92
N THR A 76 -17.47 3.26 6.37
CA THR A 76 -18.90 2.97 6.45
C THR A 76 -19.09 1.76 7.36
N TYR A 77 -19.93 1.88 8.39
CA TYR A 77 -20.32 0.75 9.24
C TYR A 77 -21.81 0.83 9.52
N ASN A 78 -22.55 -0.27 9.33
CA ASN A 78 -24.01 -0.31 9.46
C ASN A 78 -24.74 0.81 8.68
N ASN A 79 -24.30 1.07 7.45
CA ASN A 79 -24.81 2.16 6.58
C ASN A 79 -24.59 3.59 7.11
N GLU A 80 -23.81 3.76 8.19
CA GLU A 80 -23.41 5.06 8.70
C GLU A 80 -21.96 5.38 8.31
N ILE A 81 -21.72 6.64 7.93
CA ILE A 81 -20.39 7.13 7.55
C ILE A 81 -19.72 7.73 8.79
N PHE A 82 -18.58 7.15 9.15
CA PHE A 82 -17.68 7.65 10.17
C PHE A 82 -16.54 8.38 9.50
N LEU A 83 -16.42 9.68 9.79
CA LEU A 83 -15.37 10.54 9.27
C LEU A 83 -14.66 11.19 10.45
N ARG A 84 -13.40 10.80 10.69
CA ARG A 84 -12.66 11.30 11.85
C ARG A 84 -12.19 12.75 11.64
N MET A 85 -11.80 13.10 10.42
CA MET A 85 -11.44 14.48 10.06
C MET A 85 -11.97 14.89 8.69
N ARG A 86 -12.47 16.13 8.60
CA ARG A 86 -13.13 16.68 7.40
C ARG A 86 -12.21 17.52 6.50
N ASN A 87 -11.05 17.97 6.97
CA ASN A 87 -10.08 18.74 6.19
C ASN A 87 -8.73 18.81 6.93
N TYR A 88 -7.62 18.79 6.20
CA TYR A 88 -6.25 18.95 6.74
C TYR A 88 -5.85 20.41 7.00
N ASN A 89 -6.53 21.39 6.40
CA ASN A 89 -6.24 22.82 6.57
C ASN A 89 -6.25 23.28 8.03
N CYS A 90 -6.99 22.60 8.90
CA CYS A 90 -7.01 22.92 10.33
C CYS A 90 -5.79 22.37 11.10
N VAL A 91 -4.99 21.47 10.49
CA VAL A 91 -3.84 20.82 11.12
C VAL A 91 -2.52 21.24 10.47
N TYR A 92 -2.47 21.32 9.14
CA TYR A 92 -1.25 21.61 8.40
C TYR A 92 -1.44 22.85 7.51
N LYS A 93 -0.60 23.87 7.75
CA LYS A 93 -0.52 25.04 6.86
C LYS A 93 0.28 24.74 5.59
N ASP A 94 1.38 24.01 5.75
CA ASP A 94 2.23 23.55 4.65
C ASP A 94 1.96 22.09 4.37
N LYS A 95 1.38 21.80 3.20
CA LYS A 95 1.00 20.45 2.78
C LYS A 95 2.08 19.82 1.93
N THR A 96 2.39 18.56 2.22
CA THR A 96 3.23 17.73 1.34
C THR A 96 2.49 17.39 0.05
N ALA A 97 3.24 16.88 -0.94
CA ALA A 97 2.67 16.47 -2.23
C ALA A 97 1.58 15.39 -2.09
N GLN A 98 1.70 14.52 -1.09
CA GLN A 98 0.72 13.47 -0.78
C GLN A 98 -0.61 14.08 -0.37
N TYR A 99 -0.61 15.04 0.57
CA TYR A 99 -1.85 15.70 1.00
C TYR A 99 -2.49 16.54 -0.10
N LEU A 100 -1.70 17.21 -0.95
CA LEU A 100 -2.23 17.93 -2.11
C LEU A 100 -2.90 16.97 -3.11
N THR A 101 -2.32 15.77 -3.30
CA THR A 101 -2.89 14.74 -4.19
C THR A 101 -4.15 14.13 -3.58
N LEU A 102 -4.15 13.87 -2.26
CA LEU A 102 -5.30 13.39 -1.52
C LEU A 102 -6.52 14.31 -1.69
N GLU A 103 -6.32 15.63 -1.56
CA GLU A 103 -7.41 16.60 -1.75
C GLU A 103 -7.95 16.66 -3.17
N ARG A 104 -7.08 16.46 -4.17
CA ARG A 104 -7.48 16.37 -5.58
C ARG A 104 -8.31 15.12 -5.87
N ILE A 105 -8.00 14.00 -5.20
CA ILE A 105 -8.81 12.77 -5.28
C ILE A 105 -10.18 13.03 -4.65
N ILE A 106 -10.21 13.56 -3.43
CA ILE A 106 -11.43 13.73 -2.63
C ILE A 106 -12.36 14.80 -3.22
N LYS A 107 -11.83 15.84 -3.88
CA LYS A 107 -12.61 16.94 -4.49
C LYS A 107 -13.62 17.56 -3.51
N ASN A 108 -13.19 17.74 -2.25
CA ASN A 108 -14.00 18.24 -1.14
C ASN A 108 -15.24 17.36 -0.78
N ARG A 109 -15.31 16.12 -1.25
CA ARG A 109 -16.34 15.12 -0.93
C ARG A 109 -15.82 14.08 0.07
N TRP A 110 -15.49 14.56 1.27
CA TRP A 110 -14.82 13.79 2.33
C TRP A 110 -15.63 12.62 2.90
N ASP A 111 -16.95 12.67 2.74
CA ASP A 111 -17.92 11.65 3.13
C ASP A 111 -17.95 10.44 2.19
N LEU A 112 -17.66 10.67 0.90
CA LEU A 112 -17.63 9.61 -0.10
C LEU A 112 -16.42 8.71 0.10
N PHE A 113 -16.55 7.47 -0.41
CA PHE A 113 -15.47 6.50 -0.45
C PHE A 113 -14.62 6.71 -1.69
N HIS A 114 -13.33 6.99 -1.49
CA HIS A 114 -12.32 7.15 -2.53
C HIS A 114 -11.15 6.20 -2.26
N PRO A 115 -11.22 4.91 -2.65
CA PRO A 115 -10.16 3.94 -2.40
C PRO A 115 -8.80 4.33 -3.01
N GLU A 116 -8.78 5.24 -3.97
CA GLU A 116 -7.57 5.81 -4.56
C GLU A 116 -6.69 6.49 -3.52
N THR A 117 -7.25 6.92 -2.39
CA THR A 117 -6.47 7.49 -1.28
C THR A 117 -5.59 6.44 -0.61
N ASN A 118 -6.06 5.20 -0.45
CA ASN A 118 -5.24 4.10 0.07
C ASN A 118 -4.16 3.70 -0.92
N ALA A 119 -4.48 3.68 -2.22
CA ALA A 119 -3.48 3.51 -3.27
C ALA A 119 -2.39 4.58 -3.12
N LEU A 120 -2.74 5.88 -3.11
CA LEU A 120 -1.78 6.97 -2.93
C LEU A 120 -0.81 6.74 -1.76
N TRP A 121 -1.31 6.27 -0.61
CA TRP A 121 -0.47 5.97 0.54
C TRP A 121 0.43 4.73 0.36
N LEU A 122 -0.01 3.71 -0.37
CA LEU A 122 0.85 2.60 -0.77
C LEU A 122 1.98 3.04 -1.71
N ALA A 123 1.72 3.95 -2.66
CA ALA A 123 2.78 4.52 -3.50
C ALA A 123 3.79 5.30 -2.66
N TYR A 124 3.29 6.13 -1.75
CA TYR A 124 4.13 6.85 -0.80
C TYR A 124 5.05 5.87 -0.04
N LEU A 125 4.48 4.81 0.54
CA LEU A 125 5.21 3.83 1.31
C LEU A 125 6.25 3.08 0.47
N CYS A 126 5.92 2.73 -0.78
CA CYS A 126 6.88 2.12 -1.71
C CYS A 126 8.09 3.04 -1.95
N GLY A 127 7.84 4.33 -2.21
CA GLY A 127 8.90 5.33 -2.39
C GLY A 127 9.74 5.52 -1.14
N HIS A 128 9.09 5.74 0.01
CA HIS A 128 9.75 5.91 1.30
C HIS A 128 10.68 4.73 1.62
N LEU A 129 10.19 3.49 1.46
CA LEU A 129 10.99 2.29 1.72
C LEU A 129 12.11 2.08 0.69
N SER A 130 11.89 2.46 -0.56
CA SER A 130 12.93 2.45 -1.60
C SER A 130 14.07 3.40 -1.25
N ASP A 131 13.74 4.63 -0.86
CA ASP A 131 14.72 5.64 -0.47
C ASP A 131 15.49 5.19 0.78
N TYR A 132 14.79 4.66 1.79
CA TYR A 132 15.41 4.15 3.01
C TYR A 132 16.41 3.00 2.76
N LEU A 133 16.13 2.15 1.76
CA LEU A 133 16.95 0.97 1.44
C LEU A 133 17.99 1.23 0.35
N THR A 134 18.09 2.45 -0.16
CA THR A 134 19.04 2.78 -1.21
C THR A 134 20.48 2.71 -0.68
N VAL A 135 21.32 1.94 -1.38
CA VAL A 135 22.74 1.75 -1.07
C VAL A 135 23.57 1.89 -2.35
N PRO A 136 24.86 2.24 -2.27
CA PRO A 136 25.73 2.25 -3.45
C PRO A 136 25.85 0.85 -4.07
N ASN A 137 25.70 0.77 -5.40
CA ASN A 137 25.86 -0.46 -6.19
C ASN A 137 25.11 -1.68 -5.62
N PRO A 138 23.77 -1.61 -5.47
CA PRO A 138 23.00 -2.74 -4.99
C PRO A 138 23.11 -3.90 -5.98
N THR A 139 23.18 -5.14 -5.49
CA THR A 139 23.29 -6.33 -6.35
C THR A 139 22.33 -7.43 -5.91
N GLY A 140 22.07 -8.37 -6.82
CA GLY A 140 21.27 -9.57 -6.54
C GLY A 140 19.86 -9.25 -6.03
N GLU A 141 19.45 -9.93 -4.95
CA GLU A 141 18.13 -9.75 -4.33
C GLU A 141 17.88 -8.33 -3.83
N TRP A 142 18.92 -7.60 -3.44
CA TRP A 142 18.77 -6.23 -2.97
C TRP A 142 18.31 -5.32 -4.11
N GLN A 143 19.02 -5.36 -5.25
CA GLN A 143 18.69 -4.60 -6.45
C GLN A 143 17.28 -4.92 -6.95
N ARG A 144 16.95 -6.22 -7.10
CA ARG A 144 15.64 -6.65 -7.60
C ARG A 144 14.47 -6.11 -6.76
N ARG A 145 14.64 -6.08 -5.44
CA ARG A 145 13.59 -5.60 -4.53
C ARG A 145 13.48 -4.08 -4.56
N LEU A 146 14.57 -3.34 -4.70
CA LEU A 146 14.53 -1.89 -4.94
C LEU A 146 13.84 -1.57 -6.27
N GLU A 147 14.17 -2.28 -7.34
CA GLU A 147 13.53 -2.12 -8.64
C GLU A 147 12.02 -2.41 -8.57
N LEU A 148 11.62 -3.42 -7.81
CA LEU A 148 10.20 -3.74 -7.57
C LEU A 148 9.49 -2.65 -6.77
N LEU A 149 10.10 -2.11 -5.71
CA LEU A 149 9.55 -0.98 -4.95
C LEU A 149 9.36 0.25 -5.83
N ALA A 150 10.38 0.61 -6.60
CA ALA A 150 10.33 1.73 -7.53
C ALA A 150 9.30 1.50 -8.65
N PHE A 151 9.14 0.26 -9.12
CA PHE A 151 8.12 -0.10 -10.09
C PHE A 151 6.71 0.08 -9.51
N MET A 152 6.42 -0.52 -8.35
CA MET A 152 5.11 -0.39 -7.69
C MET A 152 4.77 1.07 -7.37
N GLN A 153 5.76 1.89 -6.98
CA GLN A 153 5.57 3.33 -6.78
C GLN A 153 5.15 4.05 -8.08
N ARG A 154 5.82 3.74 -9.20
CA ARG A 154 5.60 4.42 -10.49
C ARG A 154 4.33 3.96 -11.20
N ASP A 155 4.03 2.67 -11.13
CA ASP A 155 2.91 2.05 -11.84
C ASP A 155 1.56 2.35 -11.17
N LEU A 156 1.58 2.93 -9.95
CA LEU A 156 0.37 3.21 -9.18
C LEU A 156 -0.57 4.25 -9.79
N HIS A 157 -0.14 5.02 -10.78
CA HIS A 157 -1.08 5.85 -11.55
C HIS A 157 -2.19 5.02 -12.24
N ARG A 158 -2.01 3.69 -12.33
CA ARG A 158 -2.97 2.73 -12.88
C ARG A 158 -3.76 1.96 -11.82
N VAL A 159 -3.51 2.21 -10.54
CA VAL A 159 -4.10 1.45 -9.43
C VAL A 159 -5.00 2.37 -8.61
N HIS A 160 -6.24 1.95 -8.42
CA HIS A 160 -7.30 2.77 -7.87
C HIS A 160 -7.78 2.31 -6.48
N SER A 161 -7.20 1.24 -5.93
CA SER A 161 -7.52 0.73 -4.59
C SER A 161 -6.38 -0.12 -4.02
N ALA A 162 -6.38 -0.34 -2.70
CA ALA A 162 -5.48 -1.32 -2.09
C ALA A 162 -5.82 -2.75 -2.54
N ASP A 163 -7.10 -3.09 -2.73
CA ASP A 163 -7.50 -4.39 -3.29
C ASP A 163 -6.86 -4.65 -4.66
N GLU A 164 -6.97 -3.69 -5.58
CA GLU A 164 -6.36 -3.80 -6.91
C GLU A 164 -4.83 -3.93 -6.81
N PHE A 165 -4.19 -3.15 -5.93
CA PHE A 165 -2.75 -3.26 -5.66
C PHE A 165 -2.35 -4.66 -5.20
N VAL A 166 -3.13 -5.27 -4.30
CA VAL A 166 -2.86 -6.62 -3.79
C VAL A 166 -2.87 -7.63 -4.92
N TRP A 167 -3.88 -7.59 -5.78
CA TRP A 167 -4.03 -8.60 -6.83
C TRP A 167 -3.09 -8.37 -8.02
N LEU A 168 -2.74 -7.12 -8.32
CA LEU A 168 -1.75 -6.80 -9.35
C LEU A 168 -0.33 -7.17 -8.94
N TYR A 169 0.05 -6.94 -7.68
CA TYR A 169 1.43 -7.10 -7.24
C TYR A 169 1.61 -8.13 -6.12
N ILE A 170 1.00 -7.92 -4.96
CA ILE A 170 1.33 -8.66 -3.73
C ILE A 170 1.05 -10.15 -3.86
N ASN A 171 -0.10 -10.51 -4.43
CA ASN A 171 -0.47 -11.89 -4.65
C ASN A 171 0.55 -12.60 -5.56
N LYS A 172 0.90 -11.98 -6.68
CA LYS A 172 1.88 -12.51 -7.64
C LYS A 172 3.27 -12.66 -7.00
N ILE A 173 3.69 -11.75 -6.13
CA ILE A 173 4.95 -11.89 -5.37
C ILE A 173 4.89 -13.12 -4.47
N GLY A 174 3.78 -13.32 -3.76
CA GLY A 174 3.56 -14.47 -2.87
C GLY A 174 3.65 -15.82 -3.60
N HIS A 175 3.19 -15.87 -4.84
CA HIS A 175 3.25 -17.04 -5.72
C HIS A 175 4.57 -17.18 -6.52
N GLY A 176 5.49 -16.22 -6.39
CA GLY A 176 6.76 -16.23 -7.14
C GLY A 176 6.62 -15.82 -8.61
N GLU A 177 5.46 -15.32 -9.03
CA GLU A 177 5.14 -14.97 -10.43
C GLU A 177 5.79 -13.67 -10.89
N ILE A 178 6.10 -12.74 -9.97
CA ILE A 178 6.81 -11.49 -10.31
C ILE A 178 8.31 -11.72 -10.55
N PHE A 179 8.85 -12.86 -10.12
CA PHE A 179 10.21 -13.26 -10.45
C PHE A 179 10.20 -14.08 -11.73
N LEU A 180 10.01 -13.48 -12.90
CA LEU A 180 10.52 -14.10 -14.15
C LEU A 180 10.56 -13.20 -15.40
N ARG A 181 10.02 -11.98 -15.42
CA ARG A 181 10.13 -11.14 -16.62
C ARG A 181 10.37 -9.68 -16.24
N ASN A 182 11.31 -9.07 -16.96
CA ASN A 182 11.60 -7.64 -16.98
C ASN A 182 10.33 -6.82 -16.68
N PRO A 183 10.34 -5.87 -15.72
CA PRO A 183 9.16 -5.04 -15.40
C PRO A 183 8.52 -4.38 -16.63
N ARG A 184 9.29 -4.20 -17.72
CA ARG A 184 8.79 -3.76 -19.03
C ARG A 184 7.82 -4.74 -19.72
N ILE A 185 7.92 -6.04 -19.48
CA ILE A 185 7.04 -7.06 -20.09
C ILE A 185 5.67 -7.11 -19.39
N LEU A 186 5.61 -6.76 -18.09
CA LEU A 186 4.32 -6.60 -17.40
C LEU A 186 3.50 -5.45 -18.00
N LEU A 187 4.17 -4.39 -18.49
CA LEU A 187 3.50 -3.31 -19.23
C LEU A 187 2.95 -3.77 -20.57
N GLU A 188 3.56 -4.75 -21.23
CA GLU A 188 3.11 -5.29 -22.53
C GLU A 188 1.97 -6.31 -22.38
N GLN A 189 1.98 -7.11 -21.30
CA GLN A 189 0.91 -8.09 -21.07
C GLN A 189 -0.42 -7.44 -20.65
N ASN A 190 -0.40 -6.33 -19.91
CA ASN A 190 -1.62 -5.59 -19.57
C ASN A 190 -2.25 -4.82 -20.74
N VAL A 191 -1.61 -4.75 -21.91
CA VAL A 191 -2.17 -4.15 -23.14
C VAL A 191 -2.81 -5.22 -24.03
N ALA A 192 -2.52 -6.50 -23.81
CA ALA A 192 -3.07 -7.59 -24.61
C ALA A 192 -4.42 -8.13 -24.09
N ASP A 193 -4.79 -7.79 -22.85
CA ASP A 193 -6.03 -8.22 -22.18
C ASP A 193 -7.09 -7.08 -22.06
N LEU A 194 -6.94 -6.00 -22.83
CA LEU A 194 -7.92 -4.93 -23.05
C LEU A 194 -8.34 -4.88 -24.53
#